data_AF-A0A8J2J3A8-F1
#
_entry.id   AF-A0A8J2J3A8-F1
#
_cell.length_a   1.000
_cell.length_b   1.000
_cell.length_c   1.000
_cell.angle_alpha   90.00
_cell.angle_beta   90.00
_cell.angle_gamma   90.00
#
_symmetry.space_group_name_H-M   'P 1'
#
loop_
_entity.id
_entity.type
_entity.pdbx_description
1 polymer ?
#
loop_
_entity_poly.entity_id
_entity_poly.type
_entity_poly.pdbx_seq_one_letter_code
_entity_poly.pdbx_strand_id
1 'polypeptide(L)'
;MASVLKSPLSVDRIVSDLSVFVDSSDLNSLRELWSYLEGKFFARLAPSHSNVVKKYEFGLYKFYLVDALRANRKEKISEFFEKMSSELNPYPEWKDWFLLTHLKNAEELPPFSTYTNKSYREAFFVSIRNFLNVIYHRTWAVSEVCPKNQYAVEIMDDFFSIAQPK
;
A
#
# COMPACT_ATOMS: atom_id res chain seq x y z
N MET A 1 22.32 19.15 -29.47
CA MET A 1 22.14 18.02 -28.55
C MET A 1 22.10 18.55 -27.13
N ALA A 2 20.92 18.56 -26.49
CA ALA A 2 20.76 18.59 -25.04
C ALA A 2 19.26 18.49 -24.72
N SER A 3 18.97 17.78 -23.64
CA SER A 3 17.67 17.67 -22.96
C SER A 3 16.77 16.50 -23.39
N VAL A 4 17.29 15.29 -23.18
CA VAL A 4 16.43 14.18 -22.75
C VAL A 4 15.95 14.56 -21.34
N LEU A 5 14.93 15.41 -21.28
CA LEU A 5 14.30 15.83 -20.04
C LEU A 5 13.64 14.60 -19.43
N LYS A 6 14.26 14.14 -18.33
CA LYS A 6 13.68 13.31 -17.26
C LYS A 6 12.17 13.21 -17.40
N SER A 7 11.66 12.06 -17.84
CA SER A 7 10.23 11.81 -17.76
C SER A 7 9.81 12.01 -16.30
N PRO A 8 8.75 12.78 -16.01
CA PRO A 8 8.19 12.80 -14.67
C PRO A 8 7.92 11.35 -14.25
N LEU A 9 8.26 10.98 -13.01
CA LEU A 9 7.84 9.68 -12.47
C LEU A 9 6.31 9.67 -12.52
N SER A 10 5.72 9.05 -13.55
CA SER A 10 4.27 9.01 -13.69
C SER A 10 3.69 8.25 -12.50
N VAL A 11 2.68 8.83 -11.86
CA VAL A 11 1.94 8.16 -10.78
C VAL A 11 1.43 6.80 -11.25
N ASP A 12 0.99 6.70 -12.51
CA ASP A 12 0.56 5.42 -13.08
C ASP A 12 1.67 4.37 -13.12
N ARG A 13 2.91 4.78 -13.40
CA ARG A 13 4.05 3.87 -13.38
C ARG A 13 4.34 3.39 -11.96
N ILE A 14 4.34 4.29 -10.98
CA ILE A 14 4.55 3.92 -9.57
C ILE A 14 3.50 2.91 -9.11
N VAL A 15 2.22 3.18 -9.40
CA VAL A 15 1.11 2.29 -9.01
C VAL A 15 1.20 0.95 -9.74
N SER A 16 1.59 0.96 -11.03
CA SER A 16 1.83 -0.26 -11.79
C SER A 16 2.97 -1.08 -11.19
N ASP A 17 4.10 -0.45 -10.87
CA ASP A 17 5.27 -1.12 -10.29
C ASP A 17 4.91 -1.73 -8.91
N LEU A 18 4.17 -1.00 -8.06
CA LEU A 18 3.65 -1.51 -6.79
C LEU A 18 2.79 -2.77 -6.98
N SER A 19 1.86 -2.76 -7.95
CA SER A 19 1.04 -3.94 -8.25
C SER A 19 1.90 -5.11 -8.71
N VAL A 20 2.86 -4.87 -9.62
CA VAL A 20 3.75 -5.91 -10.14
C VAL A 20 4.55 -6.56 -9.03
N PHE A 21 5.11 -5.79 -8.09
CA PHE A 21 5.90 -6.33 -6.98
C PHE A 21 5.06 -7.16 -6.00
N VAL A 22 3.81 -6.77 -5.78
CA VAL A 22 2.86 -7.58 -4.99
C VAL A 22 2.58 -8.89 -5.71
N ASP A 23 2.23 -8.84 -7.01
CA ASP A 23 1.87 -10.02 -7.81
C ASP A 23 3.04 -11.01 -7.94
N SER A 24 4.25 -10.49 -8.13
CA SER A 24 5.49 -11.29 -8.26
C SER A 24 6.07 -11.76 -6.91
N SER A 25 5.48 -11.35 -5.78
CA SER A 25 6.04 -11.55 -4.44
C SER A 25 7.50 -11.08 -4.33
N ASP A 26 7.78 -9.89 -4.87
CA ASP A 26 9.07 -9.22 -4.70
C ASP A 26 9.01 -8.20 -3.56
N LEU A 27 9.27 -8.69 -2.35
CA LEU A 27 9.24 -7.86 -1.15
C LEU A 27 10.32 -6.77 -1.14
N ASN A 28 11.51 -7.07 -1.67
CA ASN A 28 12.62 -6.11 -1.62
C ASN A 28 12.30 -4.89 -2.47
N SER A 29 11.88 -5.11 -3.72
CA SER A 29 11.52 -4.02 -4.64
C SER A 29 10.30 -3.24 -4.14
N LEU A 30 9.31 -3.94 -3.55
CA LEU A 30 8.15 -3.29 -2.92
C LEU A 30 8.58 -2.33 -1.79
N ARG A 31 9.44 -2.79 -0.88
CA ARG A 31 9.94 -2.00 0.25
C ARG A 31 10.82 -0.84 -0.19
N GLU A 32 11.71 -1.08 -1.15
CA GLU A 32 12.58 -0.04 -1.68
C GLU A 32 11.77 1.09 -2.35
N LEU A 33 10.78 0.73 -3.17
CA LEU A 33 9.89 1.72 -3.78
C LEU A 33 9.06 2.46 -2.72
N TRP A 34 8.50 1.75 -1.75
CA TRP A 34 7.72 2.38 -0.68
C TRP A 34 8.58 3.34 0.16
N SER A 35 9.77 2.91 0.59
CA SER A 35 10.72 3.73 1.35
C SER A 35 11.19 4.95 0.55
N TYR A 36 11.38 4.81 -0.76
CA TYR A 36 11.65 5.93 -1.65
C TYR A 36 10.51 6.97 -1.65
N LEU A 37 9.25 6.51 -1.71
CA LEU A 37 8.09 7.40 -1.64
C LEU A 37 7.98 8.08 -0.27
N GLU A 38 8.27 7.35 0.80
CA GLU A 38 8.30 7.87 2.16
C GLU A 38 9.30 9.02 2.30
N GLY A 39 10.56 8.78 1.93
CA GLY A 39 11.62 9.80 2.06
C GLY A 39 11.43 11.00 1.13
N LYS A 40 10.91 10.77 -0.07
CA LYS A 40 10.80 11.83 -1.09
C LYS A 40 9.53 12.67 -0.95
N PHE A 41 8.42 12.04 -0.60
CA PHE A 41 7.10 12.68 -0.64
C PHE A 41 6.43 12.68 0.73
N PHE A 42 6.35 11.54 1.42
CA PHE A 42 5.53 11.43 2.63
C PHE A 42 6.15 12.14 3.83
N ALA A 43 7.48 12.26 3.90
CA ALA A 43 8.18 13.05 4.90
C ALA A 43 7.79 14.55 4.92
N ARG A 44 7.16 15.05 3.85
CA ARG A 44 6.69 16.44 3.73
C ARG A 44 5.20 16.60 4.10
N LEU A 45 4.50 15.51 4.41
CA LEU A 45 3.10 15.54 4.81
C LEU A 45 2.97 15.94 6.28
N ALA A 46 1.84 16.55 6.62
CA ALA A 46 1.50 16.78 8.02
C ALA A 46 1.40 15.43 8.77
N PRO A 47 1.79 15.36 10.07
CA PRO A 47 1.74 14.13 10.85
C PRO A 47 0.36 13.43 10.89
N SER A 48 -0.72 14.19 10.69
CA SER A 48 -2.08 13.65 10.56
C SER A 48 -2.26 12.66 9.41
N HIS A 49 -1.38 12.69 8.39
CA HIS A 49 -1.44 11.80 7.24
C HIS A 49 -0.60 10.53 7.41
N SER A 50 0.20 10.40 8.47
CA SER A 50 1.04 9.21 8.71
C SER A 50 0.22 7.93 8.81
N ASN A 51 -0.98 8.00 9.41
CA ASN A 51 -1.88 6.87 9.53
C ASN A 51 -2.39 6.39 8.16
N VAL A 52 -2.70 7.34 7.28
CA VAL A 52 -3.14 7.06 5.90
C VAL A 52 -2.03 6.38 5.09
N VAL A 53 -0.80 6.89 5.18
CA VAL A 53 0.37 6.29 4.54
C VAL A 53 0.56 4.85 5.02
N LYS A 54 0.52 4.62 6.34
CA LYS A 54 0.64 3.27 6.91
C LYS A 54 -0.49 2.33 6.47
N LYS A 55 -1.73 2.81 6.32
CA LYS A 55 -2.84 1.98 5.79
C LYS A 55 -2.57 1.47 4.38
N TYR A 56 -1.98 2.30 3.51
CA TYR A 56 -1.57 1.84 2.18
C TYR A 56 -0.41 0.85 2.23
N GLU A 57 0.62 1.14 3.02
CA GLU A 57 1.76 0.23 3.17
C GLU A 57 1.30 -1.15 3.64
N PHE A 58 0.50 -1.18 4.70
CA PHE A 58 -0.02 -2.43 5.24
C PHE A 58 -0.97 -3.12 4.28
N GLY A 59 -1.79 -2.35 3.53
CA GLY A 59 -2.61 -2.91 2.47
C GLY A 59 -1.79 -3.67 1.42
N LEU A 60 -0.67 -3.08 0.96
CA LEU A 60 0.23 -3.72 0.00
C LEU A 60 0.83 -5.03 0.56
N TYR A 61 1.29 -5.02 1.81
CA TYR A 61 1.81 -6.21 2.47
C TYR A 61 0.75 -7.31 2.66
N LYS A 62 -0.48 -6.92 3.00
CA LYS A 62 -1.59 -7.85 3.17
C LYS A 62 -2.01 -8.50 1.84
N PHE A 63 -2.07 -7.73 0.74
CA PHE A 63 -2.24 -8.31 -0.60
C PHE A 63 -1.10 -9.24 -0.98
N TYR A 64 0.15 -8.84 -0.71
CA TYR A 64 1.34 -9.67 -0.95
C TYR A 64 1.20 -11.04 -0.28
N LEU A 65 0.83 -11.06 1.01
CA LEU A 65 0.71 -12.30 1.78
C LEU A 65 -0.41 -13.20 1.26
N VAL A 66 -1.57 -12.63 0.94
CA VAL A 66 -2.70 -13.40 0.39
C VAL A 66 -2.37 -13.96 -0.99
N ASP A 67 -1.72 -13.20 -1.85
CA ASP A 67 -1.36 -13.65 -3.20
C ASP A 67 -0.21 -14.67 -3.16
N ALA A 68 0.74 -14.53 -2.23
CA ALA A 68 1.75 -15.55 -1.97
C ALA A 68 1.12 -16.86 -1.47
N LEU A 69 0.15 -16.79 -0.56
CA LEU A 69 -0.55 -17.96 -0.04
C LEU A 69 -1.35 -18.69 -1.12
N ARG A 70 -2.10 -17.95 -1.95
CA ARG A 70 -2.86 -18.49 -3.09
C ARG A 70 -1.97 -19.14 -4.15
N ALA A 71 -0.80 -18.56 -4.39
CA ALA A 71 0.21 -19.12 -5.28
C ALA A 71 1.03 -20.27 -4.65
N ASN A 72 0.71 -20.68 -3.41
CA ASN A 72 1.43 -21.69 -2.64
C ASN A 72 2.95 -21.38 -2.48
N ARG A 73 3.32 -20.09 -2.45
CA ARG A 73 4.68 -19.58 -2.25
C ARG A 73 4.98 -19.38 -0.77
N LYS A 74 4.98 -20.48 0.01
CA LYS A 74 5.14 -20.43 1.48
C LYS A 74 6.50 -19.87 1.90
N GLU A 75 7.53 -20.13 1.12
CA GLU A 75 8.86 -19.56 1.29
C GLU A 75 8.85 -18.03 1.28
N LYS A 76 8.00 -17.41 0.44
CA LYS A 76 7.85 -15.95 0.36
C LYS A 76 7.10 -15.36 1.54
N ILE A 77 6.20 -16.13 2.15
CA ILE A 77 5.51 -15.76 3.39
C ILE A 77 6.50 -15.82 4.56
N SER A 78 7.29 -16.88 4.65
CA SER A 78 8.34 -16.99 5.68
C SER A 78 9.38 -15.89 5.55
N GLU A 79 9.88 -15.63 4.33
CA GLU A 79 10.81 -14.53 4.04
C GLU A 79 10.23 -13.17 4.45
N PHE A 80 8.94 -12.95 4.19
CA PHE A 80 8.24 -11.73 4.60
C PHE A 80 8.28 -11.55 6.11
N PHE A 81 7.85 -12.55 6.88
CA PHE A 81 7.80 -12.41 8.33
C PHE A 81 9.20 -12.36 8.95
N GLU A 82 10.18 -13.07 8.41
CA GLU A 82 11.58 -12.95 8.87
C GLU A 82 12.10 -11.51 8.76
N LYS A 83 11.78 -10.82 7.66
CA LYS A 83 12.22 -9.44 7.41
C LYS A 83 11.37 -8.37 8.11
N MET A 84 10.07 -8.60 8.25
CA MET A 84 9.11 -7.56 8.63
C MET A 84 8.60 -7.67 10.07
N SER A 85 8.79 -8.82 10.75
CA SER A 85 8.16 -9.04 12.07
C SER A 85 8.43 -7.94 13.09
N SER A 86 9.67 -7.45 13.18
CA SER A 86 10.05 -6.39 14.13
C SER A 86 9.34 -5.07 13.85
N GLU A 87 9.17 -4.72 12.57
CA GLU A 87 8.49 -3.50 12.10
C GLU A 87 6.97 -3.59 12.30
N LEU A 88 6.40 -4.80 12.20
CA LEU A 88 4.96 -5.03 12.28
C LEU A 88 4.47 -5.31 13.71
N ASN A 89 5.34 -5.81 14.60
CA ASN A 89 4.99 -6.17 15.98
C ASN A 89 4.32 -5.06 16.82
N PRO A 90 4.67 -3.76 16.66
CA PRO A 90 3.99 -2.68 17.38
C PRO A 90 2.51 -2.51 17.00
N TYR A 91 2.06 -3.08 15.89
CA TYR A 91 0.74 -2.86 15.30
C TYR A 91 -0.18 -4.06 15.60
N PRO A 92 -1.21 -3.91 16.46
CA PRO A 92 -2.03 -5.03 16.92
C PRO A 92 -2.75 -5.80 15.80
N GLU A 93 -3.10 -5.11 14.70
CA GLU A 93 -3.78 -5.73 13.55
C GLU A 93 -2.97 -6.84 12.87
N TRP A 94 -1.64 -6.86 13.07
CA TRP A 94 -0.76 -7.87 12.48
C TRP A 94 -0.70 -9.17 13.27
N LYS A 95 -1.22 -9.20 14.50
CA LYS A 95 -1.24 -10.42 15.34
C LYS A 95 -1.91 -11.59 14.64
N ASP A 96 -3.07 -11.35 14.04
CA ASP A 96 -3.81 -12.39 13.33
C ASP A 96 -3.10 -12.79 12.02
N TRP A 97 -2.37 -11.87 11.40
CA TRP A 97 -1.63 -12.14 10.17
C TRP A 97 -0.41 -13.05 10.37
N PHE A 98 0.20 -13.07 11.56
CA PHE A 98 1.27 -14.05 11.85
C PHE A 98 0.78 -15.51 11.81
N LEU A 99 -0.52 -15.74 12.05
CA LEU A 99 -1.13 -17.07 11.94
C LEU A 99 -1.19 -17.58 10.49
N LEU A 100 -1.05 -16.70 9.50
CA LEU A 100 -1.15 -17.02 8.08
C LEU A 100 -0.11 -18.06 7.64
N THR A 101 1.04 -18.14 8.32
CA THR A 101 2.07 -19.17 8.10
C THR A 101 1.58 -20.60 8.35
N HIS A 102 0.54 -20.76 9.16
CA HIS A 102 -0.05 -22.04 9.53
C HIS A 102 -1.31 -22.39 8.74
N LEU A 103 -1.88 -21.45 7.98
CA LEU A 103 -3.10 -21.65 7.23
C LEU A 103 -2.87 -22.40 5.91
N LYS A 104 -3.89 -23.15 5.50
CA LYS A 104 -3.92 -23.81 4.19
C LYS A 104 -4.60 -22.92 3.14
N ASN A 105 -5.63 -22.17 3.53
CA ASN A 105 -6.32 -21.22 2.67
C ASN A 105 -6.52 -19.86 3.38
N ALA A 106 -6.34 -18.78 2.63
CA ALA A 106 -6.56 -17.41 3.12
C ALA A 106 -8.03 -17.18 3.53
N GLU A 107 -8.98 -17.86 2.90
CA GLU A 107 -10.41 -17.64 3.15
C GLU A 107 -10.91 -18.21 4.48
N GLU A 108 -10.06 -18.91 5.23
CA GLU A 108 -10.42 -19.54 6.51
C GLU A 108 -10.67 -18.53 7.63
N LEU A 109 -10.08 -17.32 7.56
CA LEU A 109 -10.29 -16.27 8.57
C LEU A 109 -10.80 -14.95 7.94
N PRO A 110 -11.81 -14.28 8.56
CA PRO A 110 -12.41 -13.05 8.02
C PRO A 110 -11.45 -11.92 7.66
N PRO A 111 -10.36 -11.65 8.41
CA PRO A 111 -9.44 -10.55 8.08
C PRO A 111 -8.74 -10.73 6.72
N PHE A 112 -8.57 -11.96 6.25
CA PHE A 112 -7.90 -12.27 4.99
C PHE A 112 -8.86 -12.26 3.80
N SER A 113 -10.15 -12.57 4.02
CA SER A 113 -11.15 -12.64 2.95
C SER A 113 -11.42 -11.29 2.28
N THR A 114 -11.17 -10.17 2.98
CA THR A 114 -11.19 -8.84 2.37
C THR A 114 -10.11 -8.69 1.30
N TYR A 115 -8.90 -9.19 1.58
CA TYR A 115 -7.75 -9.09 0.67
C TYR A 115 -7.76 -10.16 -0.44
N THR A 116 -8.66 -11.14 -0.35
CA THR A 116 -8.94 -12.09 -1.44
C THR A 116 -9.87 -11.50 -2.52
N ASN A 117 -10.60 -10.42 -2.21
CA ASN A 117 -11.60 -9.80 -3.07
C ASN A 117 -10.97 -8.91 -4.17
N LYS A 118 -11.28 -9.23 -5.43
CA LYS A 118 -10.75 -8.50 -6.60
C LYS A 118 -11.22 -7.04 -6.68
N SER A 119 -12.51 -6.78 -6.45
CA SER A 119 -13.07 -5.42 -6.48
C SER A 119 -12.47 -4.55 -5.37
N TYR A 120 -12.20 -5.14 -4.21
CA TYR A 120 -11.50 -4.46 -3.12
C TYR A 120 -10.07 -4.07 -3.52
N ARG A 121 -9.33 -5.01 -4.15
CA ARG A 121 -8.00 -4.75 -4.69
C ARG A 121 -7.99 -3.63 -5.72
N GLU A 122 -8.89 -3.67 -6.69
CA GLU A 122 -9.01 -2.63 -7.72
C GLU A 122 -9.26 -1.26 -7.09
N ALA A 123 -10.20 -1.18 -6.17
CA ALA A 123 -10.52 0.07 -5.49
C ALA A 123 -9.37 0.57 -4.60
N PHE A 124 -8.63 -0.32 -3.95
CA PHE A 124 -7.40 0.02 -3.24
C PHE A 124 -6.34 0.66 -4.16
N PHE A 125 -6.08 0.07 -5.33
CA PHE A 125 -5.11 0.61 -6.28
C PHE A 125 -5.60 1.90 -6.99
N VAL A 126 -6.91 2.13 -7.08
CA VAL A 126 -7.46 3.44 -7.49
C VAL A 126 -7.21 4.47 -6.39
N SER A 127 -7.44 4.10 -5.13
CA SER A 127 -7.23 4.98 -3.98
C SER A 127 -5.78 5.44 -3.85
N ILE A 128 -4.81 4.52 -3.90
CA ILE A 128 -3.38 4.86 -3.83
C ILE A 128 -2.95 5.76 -4.99
N ARG A 129 -3.48 5.54 -6.21
CA ARG A 129 -3.25 6.41 -7.37
C ARG A 129 -3.76 7.82 -7.09
N ASN A 130 -4.99 7.96 -6.60
CA ASN A 130 -5.58 9.25 -6.28
C ASN A 130 -4.78 9.99 -5.20
N PHE A 131 -4.38 9.29 -4.14
CA PHE A 131 -3.54 9.82 -3.08
C PHE A 131 -2.19 10.33 -3.61
N LEU A 132 -1.50 9.50 -4.40
CA LEU A 132 -0.22 9.88 -5.02
C LEU A 132 -0.38 11.06 -5.97
N ASN A 133 -1.43 11.11 -6.78
CA ASN A 133 -1.72 12.26 -7.65
C ASN A 133 -1.87 13.56 -6.84
N VAL A 134 -2.64 13.53 -5.74
CA VAL A 134 -2.79 14.71 -4.86
C VAL A 134 -1.43 15.17 -4.33
N ILE A 135 -0.58 14.24 -3.91
CA ILE A 135 0.75 14.56 -3.38
C ILE A 135 1.66 15.09 -4.48
N TYR A 136 1.71 14.41 -5.63
CA TYR A 136 2.58 14.77 -6.75
C TYR A 136 2.24 16.16 -7.29
N HIS A 137 0.95 16.47 -7.45
CA HIS A 137 0.47 17.78 -7.87
C HIS A 137 0.62 18.86 -6.79
N ARG A 138 0.55 18.52 -5.50
CA ARG A 138 0.90 19.48 -4.42
C ARG A 138 2.40 19.79 -4.35
N THR A 139 3.25 18.86 -4.79
CA THR A 139 4.72 18.98 -4.65
C THR A 139 5.37 19.75 -5.80
N TRP A 140 4.67 19.96 -6.92
CA TRP A 140 5.13 20.76 -8.05
C TRP A 140 4.32 22.06 -8.17
N ALA A 141 4.94 23.12 -7.64
CA ALA A 141 4.61 24.54 -7.79
C ALA A 141 3.17 24.86 -8.26
N VAL A 142 2.26 24.94 -7.30
CA VAL A 142 1.15 25.90 -7.39
C VAL A 142 1.24 26.79 -6.17
N SER A 143 1.96 27.91 -6.32
CA SER A 143 2.07 28.95 -5.30
C SER A 143 0.76 29.71 -5.05
N GLU A 144 -0.38 29.29 -5.62
CA GLU A 144 -1.66 30.04 -5.50
C GLU A 144 -2.94 29.20 -5.41
N VAL A 145 -2.90 27.92 -4.99
CA VAL A 145 -4.17 27.19 -4.78
C VAL A 145 -4.12 26.38 -3.49
N CYS A 146 -4.40 27.05 -2.38
CA CYS A 146 -5.16 26.39 -1.32
C CYS A 146 -6.48 25.90 -1.93
N PRO A 147 -6.84 24.63 -1.67
CA PRO A 147 -8.11 24.44 -1.00
C PRO A 147 -7.89 23.56 0.22
N LYS A 148 -8.56 23.95 1.31
CA LYS A 148 -8.82 23.15 2.50
C LYS A 148 -9.62 21.89 2.12
N ASN A 149 -9.03 20.93 1.42
CA ASN A 149 -9.72 19.70 1.09
C ASN A 149 -9.35 18.61 2.11
N GLN A 150 -10.12 18.60 3.20
CA GLN A 150 -10.10 17.61 4.29
C GLN A 150 -10.64 16.23 3.84
N TYR A 151 -11.39 16.20 2.73
CA TYR A 151 -12.08 15.00 2.26
C TYR A 151 -11.16 13.89 1.73
N ALA A 152 -9.88 14.16 1.45
CA ALA A 152 -8.95 13.11 1.02
C ALA A 152 -8.64 12.06 2.11
N VAL A 153 -8.77 12.44 3.39
CA VAL A 153 -8.61 11.53 4.54
C VAL A 153 -9.93 10.81 4.83
N GLU A 154 -11.05 11.54 4.77
CA GLU A 154 -12.39 11.01 5.01
C GLU A 154 -12.81 9.98 3.95
N ILE A 155 -12.49 10.20 2.66
CA ILE A 155 -12.73 9.20 1.60
C ILE A 155 -12.03 7.88 1.92
N MET A 156 -10.88 7.92 2.60
CA MET A 156 -10.13 6.72 2.92
C MET A 156 -10.67 6.00 4.16
N ASP A 157 -11.01 6.75 5.22
CA ASP A 157 -11.66 6.17 6.39
C ASP A 157 -13.04 5.61 6.04
N ASP A 158 -13.82 6.31 5.21
CA ASP A 158 -15.08 5.82 4.66
C ASP A 158 -14.87 4.60 3.76
N PHE A 159 -13.88 4.62 2.85
CA PHE A 159 -13.58 3.47 1.99
C PHE A 159 -13.19 2.24 2.80
N PHE A 160 -12.29 2.37 3.79
CA PHE A 160 -11.89 1.26 4.64
C PHE A 160 -13.02 0.79 5.56
N SER A 161 -13.93 1.68 5.97
CA SER A 161 -15.11 1.35 6.77
C SER A 161 -16.22 0.67 5.95
N ILE A 162 -16.41 1.06 4.70
CA ILE A 162 -17.42 0.49 3.78
C ILE A 162 -16.96 -0.87 3.23
N ALA A 163 -15.66 -1.07 3.08
CA ALA A 163 -15.09 -2.28 2.50
C ALA A 163 -14.82 -3.42 3.50
N GLN A 164 -14.98 -3.20 4.81
CA GLN A 164 -15.00 -4.32 5.75
C GLN A 164 -16.29 -5.12 5.52
N PRO A 165 -16.24 -6.46 5.37
CA PRO A 165 -17.45 -7.27 5.39
C PRO A 165 -18.17 -7.06 6.73
N LYS A 166 -19.50 -6.85 6.66
CA LYS A 166 -20.38 -6.79 7.83
C LYS A 166 -20.45 -8.13 8.56
#